data_AF-A0A4Q1AE70-F1
#
_entry.id   AF-A0A4Q1AE70-F1
#
_cell.length_a   1.000
_cell.length_b   1.000
_cell.length_c   1.000
_cell.angle_alpha   90.00
_cell.angle_beta   90.00
_cell.angle_gamma   90.00
#
_symmetry.space_group_name_H-M   'P 1'
#
loop_
_entity.id
_entity.type
_entity.pdbx_description
1 polymer ?
#
loop_
_entity_poly.entity_id
_entity_poly.type
_entity_poly.pdbx_seq_one_letter_code
_entity_poly.pdbx_strand_id
1 'polypeptide(L)'
;MNKKVVFAALVLISLIIYYVNYEDEVKDYIKVLLESPYLIFTYNSLIGIVFLLHALFVKNNDSFDFKVLNADIPIIDAALNFTTYGAVGSTALSLLKGLYLQNVFNITYFKYFQTYDLSVMFIVCLFLLWFSLTRVYKAAVEVLFYTTK
;
A
#
# COMPACT_ATOMS: atom_id res chain seq x y z
N MET A 1 -7.69 -6.22 -32.33
CA MET A 1 -8.23 -5.86 -31.00
C MET A 1 -7.39 -6.55 -29.92
N ASN A 2 -6.86 -5.81 -28.93
CA ASN A 2 -5.99 -6.40 -27.91
C ASN A 2 -6.83 -7.24 -26.92
N LYS A 3 -6.75 -8.56 -27.02
CA LYS A 3 -7.55 -9.50 -26.23
C LYS A 3 -7.42 -9.30 -24.72
N LYS A 4 -6.24 -8.86 -24.24
CA LYS A 4 -5.99 -8.56 -22.82
C LYS A 4 -6.81 -7.36 -22.33
N VAL A 5 -6.92 -6.32 -23.15
CA VAL A 5 -7.66 -5.09 -22.83
C VAL A 5 -9.16 -5.37 -22.82
N VAL A 6 -9.65 -6.14 -23.79
CA VAL A 6 -11.07 -6.54 -23.87
C VAL A 6 -11.46 -7.39 -22.67
N PHE A 7 -10.62 -8.34 -22.28
CA PHE A 7 -10.85 -9.16 -21.09
C PHE A 7 -10.86 -8.31 -19.80
N ALA A 8 -9.88 -7.41 -19.63
CA ALA A 8 -9.84 -6.51 -18.48
C ALA A 8 -11.09 -5.61 -18.41
N ALA A 9 -11.55 -5.10 -19.55
CA ALA A 9 -12.77 -4.31 -19.63
C ALA A 9 -14.02 -5.11 -19.24
N LEU A 10 -14.14 -6.36 -19.71
CA LEU A 10 -15.26 -7.24 -19.32
C LEU A 10 -15.27 -7.53 -17.82
N VAL A 11 -14.10 -7.78 -17.22
CA VAL A 11 -13.97 -7.98 -15.77
C VAL A 11 -14.39 -6.72 -15.01
N LEU A 12 -13.94 -5.54 -15.45
CA LEU A 12 -14.32 -4.27 -14.83
C LEU A 12 -15.82 -4.01 -14.90
N ILE A 13 -16.44 -4.25 -16.06
CA ILE A 13 -17.90 -4.11 -16.23
C ILE A 13 -18.64 -5.07 -15.28
N SER A 14 -18.19 -6.32 -15.18
CA SER A 14 -18.77 -7.29 -14.24
C SER A 14 -18.64 -6.83 -12.78
N LEU A 15 -17.50 -6.26 -12.40
CA LEU A 15 -17.28 -5.71 -11.05
C LEU A 15 -18.19 -4.51 -10.75
N ILE A 16 -18.40 -3.63 -11.74
CA ILE A 16 -19.32 -2.49 -11.60
C ILE A 16 -20.75 -2.99 -11.43
N ILE A 17 -21.20 -3.93 -12.26
CA ILE A 17 -22.55 -4.52 -12.15
C ILE A 17 -22.71 -5.17 -10.77
N TYR A 18 -21.71 -5.92 -10.31
CA TYR A 18 -21.75 -6.52 -8.98
C TYR A 18 -21.85 -5.45 -7.87
N TYR A 19 -21.02 -4.41 -7.91
CA TYR A 19 -21.05 -3.33 -6.93
C TYR A 19 -22.42 -2.62 -6.87
N VAL A 20 -23.04 -2.35 -8.01
CA VAL A 20 -24.34 -1.65 -8.06
C VAL A 20 -25.47 -2.50 -7.46
N ASN A 21 -25.41 -3.83 -7.60
CA ASN A 21 -26.46 -4.71 -7.06
C ASN A 21 -26.26 -5.06 -5.58
N TYR A 22 -25.02 -5.02 -5.08
CA TYR A 22 -24.66 -5.46 -3.72
C TYR A 22 -23.92 -4.35 -2.95
N GLU A 23 -24.26 -3.09 -3.19
CA GLU A 23 -23.52 -1.93 -2.67
C GLU A 23 -23.37 -1.97 -1.14
N ASP A 24 -24.46 -2.24 -0.42
CA ASP A 24 -24.47 -2.26 1.04
C ASP A 24 -23.64 -3.42 1.61
N GLU A 25 -23.77 -4.62 1.02
CA GLU A 25 -22.95 -5.77 1.41
C GLU A 25 -21.46 -5.50 1.18
N VAL A 26 -21.11 -4.94 0.02
CA VAL A 26 -19.72 -4.60 -0.32
C VAL A 26 -19.17 -3.55 0.64
N LYS A 27 -19.95 -2.52 0.99
CA LYS A 27 -19.56 -1.53 2.01
C LYS A 27 -19.29 -2.21 3.35
N ASP A 28 -20.17 -3.09 3.80
CA ASP A 28 -20.01 -3.80 5.08
C ASP A 28 -18.78 -4.71 5.09
N TYR A 29 -18.49 -5.43 3.99
CA TYR A 29 -17.24 -6.19 3.88
C TYR A 29 -16.01 -5.30 3.93
N ILE A 30 -16.04 -4.14 3.23
CA ILE A 30 -14.94 -3.16 3.28
C ILE A 30 -14.79 -2.61 4.69
N LYS A 31 -15.88 -2.34 5.40
CA LYS A 31 -15.86 -1.89 6.79
C LYS A 31 -15.18 -2.90 7.70
N VAL A 32 -15.57 -4.17 7.62
CA VAL A 32 -14.95 -5.25 8.42
C VAL A 32 -13.46 -5.36 8.10
N LEU A 33 -13.09 -5.31 6.83
CA LEU A 33 -11.69 -5.35 6.40
C LEU A 33 -10.88 -4.15 6.91
N LEU A 34 -11.47 -2.95 6.87
CA LEU A 34 -10.84 -1.74 7.34
C LEU A 34 -10.73 -1.71 8.86
N GLU A 35 -11.79 -2.03 9.59
CA GLU A 35 -11.81 -2.06 11.05
C GLU A 35 -10.85 -3.12 11.62
N SER A 36 -10.63 -4.19 10.88
CA SER A 36 -9.70 -5.27 11.23
C SER A 36 -8.29 -4.77 11.58
N PRO A 37 -7.68 -5.28 12.67
CA PRO A 37 -6.28 -5.01 12.99
C PRO A 37 -5.32 -5.70 12.00
N TYR A 38 -5.79 -6.71 11.27
CA TYR A 38 -4.95 -7.50 10.37
C TYR A 38 -4.46 -6.70 9.16
N LEU A 39 -5.16 -5.63 8.76
CA LEU A 39 -4.83 -4.88 7.56
C LEU A 39 -3.46 -4.16 7.68
N ILE A 40 -3.24 -3.46 8.79
CA ILE A 40 -1.96 -2.79 9.07
C ILE A 40 -0.87 -3.83 9.38
N PHE A 41 -1.21 -4.89 10.11
CA PHE A 41 -0.27 -5.96 10.42
C PHE A 41 0.24 -6.67 9.16
N THR A 42 -0.66 -6.99 8.23
CA THR A 42 -0.33 -7.64 6.96
C THR A 42 0.54 -6.72 6.10
N TYR A 43 0.20 -5.43 6.04
CA TYR A 43 1.00 -4.43 5.34
C TYR A 43 2.43 -4.37 5.88
N ASN A 44 2.60 -4.20 7.19
CA ASN A 44 3.92 -4.12 7.82
C ASN A 44 4.69 -5.44 7.67
N SER A 45 4.03 -6.58 7.81
CA SER A 45 4.65 -7.90 7.62
C SER A 45 5.18 -8.07 6.20
N LEU A 46 4.41 -7.66 5.18
CA LEU A 46 4.82 -7.72 3.78
C LEU A 46 6.07 -6.87 3.53
N ILE A 47 6.08 -5.63 4.03
CA ILE A 47 7.24 -4.73 3.90
C ILE A 47 8.46 -5.33 4.61
N GLY A 48 8.27 -5.87 5.82
CA GLY A 48 9.33 -6.51 6.59
C GLY A 48 9.96 -7.68 5.84
N ILE A 49 9.13 -8.57 5.29
CA ILE A 49 9.60 -9.72 4.51
C ILE A 49 10.39 -9.25 3.27
N VAL A 50 9.85 -8.29 2.51
CA VAL A 50 10.50 -7.82 1.27
C VAL A 50 11.87 -7.19 1.55
N PHE A 51 11.98 -6.30 2.53
CA PHE A 51 13.26 -5.66 2.84
C PHE A 51 14.25 -6.59 3.54
N LEU A 52 13.77 -7.55 4.34
CA LEU A 52 14.63 -8.58 4.92
C LEU A 52 15.21 -9.47 3.82
N LEU A 53 14.38 -9.93 2.88
CA LEU A 53 14.86 -10.70 1.72
C LEU A 53 15.82 -9.88 0.85
N HIS A 54 15.53 -8.60 0.65
CA HIS A 54 16.43 -7.69 -0.08
C HIS A 54 17.80 -7.60 0.59
N ALA A 55 17.87 -7.41 1.91
CA ALA A 55 19.14 -7.40 2.64
C ALA A 55 19.90 -8.74 2.61
N LEU A 56 19.19 -9.87 2.61
CA LEU A 56 19.82 -11.19 2.61
C LEU A 56 20.35 -11.61 1.24
N PHE A 57 19.62 -11.30 0.17
CA PHE A 57 19.90 -11.82 -1.16
C PHE A 57 20.58 -10.79 -2.08
N VAL A 58 20.29 -9.49 -1.94
CA VAL A 58 20.83 -8.46 -2.84
C VAL A 58 22.00 -7.73 -2.17
N LYS A 59 23.20 -7.86 -2.72
CA LYS A 59 24.36 -7.09 -2.25
C LYS A 59 24.23 -5.61 -2.65
N ASN A 60 24.53 -4.69 -1.73
CA ASN A 60 24.45 -3.22 -1.91
C ASN A 60 25.16 -2.63 -3.15
N ASN A 61 26.06 -3.39 -3.80
CA ASN A 61 26.76 -2.95 -5.00
C ASN A 61 25.99 -3.24 -6.30
N ASP A 62 25.02 -4.17 -6.28
CA ASP A 62 24.25 -4.60 -7.46
C ASP A 62 22.83 -4.00 -7.50
N SER A 63 22.39 -3.36 -6.41
CA SER A 63 21.07 -2.73 -6.32
C SER A 63 21.04 -1.41 -7.09
N PHE A 64 20.20 -1.33 -8.13
CA PHE A 64 20.17 -0.18 -9.04
C PHE A 64 19.54 1.09 -8.45
N ASP A 65 18.87 1.03 -7.30
CA ASP A 65 18.03 2.17 -6.86
C ASP A 65 17.74 2.23 -5.34
N PHE A 66 18.40 1.39 -4.51
CA PHE A 66 18.02 1.18 -3.11
C PHE A 66 18.82 1.94 -2.05
N LYS A 67 19.85 2.69 -2.45
CA LYS A 67 20.64 3.53 -1.55
C LYS A 67 19.92 4.84 -1.16
N VAL A 68 18.69 4.76 -0.66
CA VAL A 68 17.94 5.96 -0.23
C VAL A 68 18.65 6.63 0.96
N LEU A 69 19.35 5.86 1.80
CA LEU A 69 20.07 6.37 2.98
C LEU A 69 21.57 6.05 3.01
N ASN A 70 22.13 5.45 1.95
CA ASN A 70 23.57 5.16 1.81
C ASN A 70 24.21 4.52 3.07
N ALA A 71 23.48 3.66 3.79
CA ALA A 71 24.10 2.95 4.90
C ALA A 71 25.06 1.89 4.35
N ASP A 72 26.33 1.96 4.76
CA ASP A 72 27.39 1.02 4.33
C ASP A 72 27.08 -0.44 4.70
N ILE A 73 26.14 -0.66 5.63
CA ILE A 73 25.73 -1.98 6.12
C ILE A 73 24.33 -2.32 5.56
N PRO A 74 24.17 -3.38 4.75
CA PRO A 74 22.92 -3.71 4.05
C PRO A 74 21.74 -3.99 5.00
N ILE A 75 22.02 -4.56 6.17
CA ILE A 75 21.01 -4.81 7.21
C ILE A 75 20.49 -3.50 7.82
N ILE A 76 21.35 -2.49 7.96
CA ILE A 76 20.95 -1.18 8.48
C ILE A 76 20.12 -0.45 7.43
N ASP A 77 20.51 -0.51 6.16
CA ASP A 77 19.76 0.10 5.07
C ASP A 77 18.35 -0.52 4.95
N ALA A 78 18.25 -1.85 5.04
CA ALA A 78 16.96 -2.53 5.04
C ALA A 78 16.11 -2.21 6.27
N ALA A 79 16.69 -2.10 7.46
CA ALA A 79 15.95 -1.71 8.67
C ALA A 79 15.42 -0.26 8.56
N LEU A 80 16.22 0.66 8.02
CA LEU A 80 15.81 2.05 7.78
C LEU A 80 14.72 2.15 6.72
N ASN A 81 14.86 1.41 5.62
CA ASN A 81 13.85 1.33 4.57
C ASN A 81 12.55 0.70 5.08
N PHE A 82 12.62 -0.41 5.81
CA PHE A 82 11.46 -1.01 6.48
C PHE A 82 10.76 -0.02 7.40
N THR A 83 11.52 0.68 8.25
CA THR A 83 10.96 1.65 9.20
C THR A 83 10.31 2.81 8.46
N THR A 84 10.97 3.35 7.43
CA THR A 84 10.49 4.50 6.67
C THR A 84 9.22 4.16 5.88
N TYR A 85 9.27 3.12 5.04
CA TYR A 85 8.16 2.74 4.18
C TYR A 85 7.02 2.08 4.96
N GLY A 86 7.34 1.33 6.01
CA GLY A 86 6.38 0.79 6.97
C GLY A 86 5.64 1.91 7.70
N ALA A 87 6.36 2.88 8.28
CA ALA A 87 5.73 4.00 8.99
C ALA A 87 4.89 4.89 8.05
N VAL A 88 5.44 5.29 6.90
CA VAL A 88 4.73 6.14 5.93
C VAL A 88 3.46 5.45 5.44
N GLY A 89 3.56 4.18 5.06
CA GLY A 89 2.44 3.43 4.52
C GLY A 89 1.38 3.05 5.55
N SER A 90 1.78 2.58 6.73
CA SER A 90 0.84 2.25 7.80
C SER A 90 0.10 3.48 8.31
N THR A 91 0.77 4.63 8.38
CA THR A 91 0.14 5.91 8.73
C THR A 91 -0.85 6.34 7.64
N ALA A 92 -0.44 6.34 6.36
CA ALA A 92 -1.32 6.68 5.25
C ALA A 92 -2.55 5.76 5.18
N LEU A 93 -2.36 4.47 5.42
CA LEU A 93 -3.42 3.46 5.42
C LEU A 93 -4.39 3.64 6.61
N SER A 94 -3.87 4.00 7.79
CA SER A 94 -4.69 4.32 8.97
C SER A 94 -5.53 5.57 8.77
N LEU A 95 -4.96 6.60 8.13
CA LEU A 95 -5.68 7.83 7.80
C LEU A 95 -6.74 7.59 6.73
N LEU A 96 -6.44 6.82 5.68
CA LEU A 96 -7.39 6.41 4.65
C LEU A 96 -8.54 5.58 5.24
N LYS A 97 -8.25 4.65 6.14
CA LYS A 97 -9.25 3.90 6.92
C LYS A 97 -10.19 4.86 7.65
N GLY A 98 -9.65 5.79 8.45
CA GLY A 98 -10.46 6.74 9.20
C GLY A 98 -11.32 7.63 8.29
N LEU A 99 -10.77 8.07 7.16
CA LEU A 99 -11.47 8.89 6.17
C LEU A 99 -12.64 8.13 5.54
N TYR A 100 -12.41 6.88 5.13
CA TYR A 100 -13.45 6.06 4.53
C TYR A 100 -14.58 5.78 5.51
N LEU A 101 -14.25 5.39 6.75
CA LEU A 101 -15.24 5.13 7.79
C LEU A 101 -16.06 6.39 8.16
N GLN A 102 -15.41 7.56 8.16
CA GLN A 102 -16.10 8.82 8.39
C GLN A 102 -17.04 9.21 7.26
N ASN A 103 -16.60 9.09 6.01
CA ASN A 103 -17.39 9.53 4.85
C ASN A 103 -18.51 8.54 4.49
N VAL A 104 -18.31 7.23 4.69
CA VAL A 104 -19.27 6.20 4.24
C VAL A 104 -20.20 5.76 5.38
N PHE A 105 -19.69 5.68 6.62
CA PHE A 105 -20.45 5.19 7.78
C PHE A 105 -20.80 6.27 8.80
N ASN A 106 -20.49 7.54 8.51
CA ASN A 106 -20.74 8.69 9.41
C ASN A 106 -20.09 8.55 10.80
N ILE A 107 -18.99 7.80 10.91
CA ILE A 107 -18.25 7.63 12.17
C ILE A 107 -17.25 8.78 12.33
N THR A 108 -17.34 9.57 13.40
CA THR A 108 -16.47 10.74 13.57
C THR A 108 -15.06 10.37 14.03
N TYR A 109 -14.06 10.47 13.15
CA TYR A 109 -12.64 10.31 13.47
C TYR A 109 -11.89 11.66 13.52
N PHE A 110 -12.19 12.56 12.58
CA PHE A 110 -11.50 13.84 12.37
C PHE A 110 -12.41 15.01 12.72
N LYS A 111 -12.59 15.28 14.02
CA LYS A 111 -13.59 16.23 14.55
C LYS A 111 -13.38 17.69 14.16
N TYR A 112 -12.14 18.12 13.94
CA TYR A 112 -11.79 19.52 13.69
C TYR A 112 -11.35 19.80 12.24
N PHE A 113 -11.45 18.80 11.37
CA PHE A 113 -11.04 18.92 9.97
C PHE A 113 -12.23 19.35 9.13
N GLN A 114 -12.04 20.37 8.30
CA GLN A 114 -13.05 20.78 7.33
C GLN A 114 -13.06 19.81 6.14
N THR A 115 -14.14 19.84 5.34
CA THR A 115 -14.27 19.00 4.14
C THR A 115 -13.09 19.14 3.18
N TYR A 116 -12.56 20.37 3.06
CA TYR A 116 -11.37 20.63 2.26
C TYR A 116 -10.14 19.91 2.82
N ASP A 117 -9.89 20.01 4.13
CA ASP A 117 -8.75 19.36 4.79
C ASP A 117 -8.82 17.83 4.65
N LEU A 118 -10.01 17.25 4.80
CA LEU A 118 -10.25 15.81 4.60
C LEU A 118 -9.94 15.38 3.16
N SER A 119 -10.29 16.21 2.17
CA SER A 119 -10.02 15.93 0.75
C SER A 119 -8.52 16.00 0.44
N VAL A 120 -7.83 17.00 0.98
CA VAL A 120 -6.37 17.12 0.86
C VAL A 120 -5.68 15.95 1.55
N MET A 121 -6.12 15.58 2.76
CA MET A 121 -5.58 14.44 3.49
C MET A 121 -5.76 13.13 2.72
N PHE A 122 -6.92 12.92 2.09
CA PHE A 122 -7.16 11.77 1.23
C PHE A 122 -6.15 11.71 0.08
N ILE A 123 -5.97 12.81 -0.65
CA ILE A 123 -5.04 12.89 -1.79
C ILE A 123 -3.60 12.62 -1.33
N VAL A 124 -3.15 13.27 -0.25
CA VAL A 124 -1.79 13.10 0.28
C VAL A 124 -1.56 11.65 0.73
N CYS A 125 -2.53 11.05 1.43
CA CYS A 125 -2.40 9.66 1.87
C CYS A 125 -2.34 8.69 0.69
N LEU A 126 -3.12 8.92 -0.38
CA LEU A 126 -3.01 8.12 -1.61
C LEU A 126 -1.62 8.22 -2.23
N PHE A 127 -1.04 9.42 -2.33
CA PHE A 127 0.31 9.60 -2.85
C PHE A 127 1.38 8.92 -1.99
N LEU A 128 1.28 9.04 -0.66
CA LEU A 128 2.22 8.39 0.27
C LEU A 128 2.13 6.87 0.19
N LEU A 129 0.90 6.33 0.12
CA LEU A 129 0.66 4.90 0.01
C LEU A 129 1.16 4.36 -1.33
N TRP A 130 0.88 5.07 -2.43
CA TRP A 130 1.43 4.77 -3.76
C TRP A 130 2.95 4.77 -3.78
N PHE A 131 3.58 5.80 -3.20
CA PHE A 131 5.03 5.91 -3.11
C PHE A 131 5.64 4.75 -2.34
N SER A 132 5.08 4.42 -1.17
CA SER A 132 5.55 3.30 -0.36
C SER A 132 5.39 1.96 -1.09
N LEU A 133 4.21 1.68 -1.66
CA LEU A 133 3.96 0.45 -2.41
C LEU A 133 4.86 0.30 -3.62
N THR A 134 5.10 1.38 -4.38
CA THR A 134 5.98 1.34 -5.55
C THR A 134 7.41 1.00 -5.16
N ARG A 135 7.89 1.53 -4.03
CA ARG A 135 9.24 1.25 -3.51
C ARG A 135 9.37 -0.20 -3.05
N VAL A 136 8.39 -0.69 -2.30
CA VAL A 136 8.34 -2.09 -1.86
C VAL A 136 8.23 -3.04 -3.06
N TYR A 137 7.42 -2.70 -4.07
CA TYR A 137 7.28 -3.48 -5.29
C TYR A 137 8.61 -3.60 -6.05
N LYS A 138 9.33 -2.48 -6.24
CA LYS A 138 10.67 -2.52 -6.85
C LYS A 138 11.63 -3.43 -6.08
N ALA A 139 11.61 -3.38 -4.75
CA ALA A 139 12.48 -4.20 -3.90
C ALA A 139 12.14 -5.70 -4.06
N ALA A 140 10.84 -6.01 -4.08
CA ALA A 140 10.35 -7.37 -4.29
C ALA A 140 10.74 -7.91 -5.67
N VAL A 141 10.62 -7.09 -6.72
CA VAL A 141 11.06 -7.44 -8.08
C VAL A 141 12.56 -7.73 -8.09
N GLU A 142 13.39 -6.86 -7.49
CA GLU A 142 14.83 -7.12 -7.42
C GLU A 142 15.15 -8.45 -6.74
N VAL A 143 14.52 -8.74 -5.60
CA VAL A 143 14.69 -10.03 -4.90
C VAL A 143 14.29 -11.21 -5.77
N LEU A 144 13.14 -11.14 -6.43
CA LEU A 144 12.61 -12.26 -7.24
C LEU A 144 13.46 -12.53 -8.48
N PHE A 145 14.03 -11.49 -9.10
CA PHE A 145 14.81 -11.62 -10.33
C PHE A 145 16.33 -11.64 -10.09
N TYR A 146 16.80 -11.58 -8.85
CA TYR A 146 18.24 -11.64 -8.50
C TYR A 146 18.89 -12.96 -8.93
N THR A 147 18.16 -14.08 -8.96
CA THR A 147 18.66 -15.40 -9.41
C THR A 147 18.86 -15.52 -10.93
N THR A 148 18.46 -14.53 -11.73
CA THR A 148 18.54 -14.57 -13.20
C THR A 148 19.76 -13.85 -13.82
N LYS A 149 20.80 -13.59 -13.03
CA LYS A 149 22.11 -13.13 -13.54
C LYS A 149 23.26 -13.97 -13.02
#